data_AF-A0A1B9PIY6-F1
#
_entry.id   AF-A0A1B9PIY6-F1
#
_cell.length_a   1.000
_cell.length_b   1.000
_cell.length_c   1.000
_cell.angle_alpha   90.00
_cell.angle_beta   90.00
_cell.angle_gamma   90.00
#
_symmetry.space_group_name_H-M   'P 1'
#
loop_
_entity.id
_entity.type
_entity.pdbx_description
1 polymer ?
#
loop_
_entity_poly.entity_id
_entity_poly.type
_entity_poly.pdbx_seq_one_letter_code
_entity_poly.pdbx_strand_id
1 'polypeptide(L)'
;MKNKFIQFGILLSIFSLPNVALSAEEWDEKKVYNSGDVVQWKDLTYISSHWTQGTEPLNNKVSWDGWITINTEEIERWQQSTPYNGGTVVEYNVGYYIAKWWNNNSIPSDSAEWQRLDLDVGGKPSPDPTPDDGNVIGKDSDGDGLRDDYAVTVEETYTNTQEVALATQAGKEFGKLLEFSENNIEITVEDAQLMAIDGITIQYCIDIYKQANPHFVNPIDLYYDTIERAIASNEASTQLYKALQGNEPDIYEIDCNVFLEGVSK
;
A
#
# COMPACT_ATOMS: atom_id res chain seq x y z
N MET A 1 -14.63 30.74 -66.35
CA MET A 1 -14.92 30.65 -64.91
C MET A 1 -13.93 29.68 -64.29
N LYS A 2 -13.11 30.14 -63.34
CA LYS A 2 -12.00 29.36 -62.76
C LYS A 2 -12.51 28.61 -61.51
N ASN A 3 -12.49 27.28 -61.53
CA ASN A 3 -12.71 26.44 -60.34
C ASN A 3 -11.41 26.34 -59.55
N LYS A 4 -11.41 26.83 -58.30
CA LYS A 4 -10.34 26.59 -57.32
C LYS A 4 -10.71 25.34 -56.52
N PHE A 5 -9.90 24.30 -56.64
CA PHE A 5 -9.86 23.20 -55.66
C PHE A 5 -9.05 23.67 -54.45
N ILE A 6 -9.65 23.59 -53.26
CA ILE A 6 -8.97 23.78 -51.97
C ILE A 6 -8.69 22.38 -51.44
N GLN A 7 -7.42 22.02 -51.37
CA GLN A 7 -6.94 20.77 -50.82
C GLN A 7 -6.71 20.98 -49.32
N PHE A 8 -7.51 20.34 -48.47
CA PHE A 8 -7.34 20.37 -47.02
C PHE A 8 -6.30 19.31 -46.64
N GLY A 9 -5.08 19.74 -46.29
CA GLY A 9 -4.06 18.88 -45.72
C GLY A 9 -4.39 18.61 -44.25
N ILE A 10 -4.74 17.36 -43.94
CA ILE A 10 -4.87 16.89 -42.56
C ILE A 10 -3.45 16.65 -42.04
N LEU A 11 -2.95 17.57 -41.21
CA LEU A 11 -1.77 17.30 -40.37
C LEU A 11 -2.19 16.31 -39.29
N LEU A 12 -1.75 15.06 -39.42
CA LEU A 12 -1.81 14.07 -38.35
C LEU A 12 -0.70 14.42 -37.35
N SER A 13 -1.04 15.22 -36.34
CA SER A 13 -0.17 15.47 -35.19
C SER A 13 -0.06 14.18 -34.39
N ILE A 14 1.05 13.47 -34.54
CA ILE A 14 1.44 12.36 -33.67
C ILE A 14 1.72 12.98 -32.30
N PHE A 15 0.74 12.91 -31.40
CA PHE A 15 1.00 13.14 -29.98
C PHE A 15 1.85 11.96 -29.50
N SER A 16 3.14 12.20 -29.31
CA SER A 16 3.97 11.34 -28.48
C SER A 16 3.39 11.43 -27.07
N LEU A 17 2.69 10.38 -26.65
CA LEU A 17 2.34 10.22 -25.24
C LEU A 17 3.65 10.17 -24.44
N PRO A 18 3.75 10.85 -23.29
CA PRO A 18 4.87 10.67 -22.40
C PRO A 18 4.89 9.21 -21.97
N ASN A 19 6.03 8.52 -22.14
CA ASN A 19 6.30 7.28 -21.43
C ASN A 19 6.19 7.62 -19.95
N VAL A 20 5.19 7.05 -19.27
CA VAL A 20 5.07 7.12 -17.83
C VAL A 20 6.21 6.27 -17.28
N ALA A 21 7.28 6.93 -16.86
CA ALA A 21 8.41 6.27 -16.23
C ALA A 21 7.97 5.83 -14.82
N LEU A 22 8.12 4.54 -14.52
CA LEU A 22 8.05 4.02 -13.16
C LEU A 22 8.97 4.84 -12.24
N SER A 23 8.49 5.31 -11.08
CA SER A 23 9.31 6.10 -10.15
C SER A 23 10.28 5.23 -9.31
N ALA A 24 10.91 4.22 -9.91
CA ALA A 24 12.03 3.52 -9.29
C ALA A 24 13.35 4.22 -9.66
N GLU A 25 14.28 4.33 -8.71
CA GLU A 25 15.60 4.93 -8.92
C GLU A 25 16.42 4.13 -9.94
N GLU A 26 17.16 4.80 -10.82
CA GLU A 26 18.07 4.11 -11.74
C GLU A 26 19.20 3.42 -10.95
N TRP A 27 19.57 2.20 -11.35
CA TRP A 27 20.64 1.45 -10.70
C TRP A 27 22.01 2.16 -10.78
N ASP A 28 22.72 2.19 -9.66
CA ASP A 28 24.07 2.75 -9.50
C ASP A 28 25.02 1.69 -8.92
N GLU A 29 26.07 1.37 -9.68
CA GLU A 29 27.13 0.41 -9.30
C GLU A 29 27.74 0.67 -7.91
N LYS A 30 27.79 1.93 -7.47
CA LYS A 30 28.42 2.30 -6.19
C LYS A 30 27.46 2.26 -5.03
N LYS A 31 26.15 2.24 -5.27
CA LYS A 31 25.13 2.24 -4.23
C LYS A 31 24.98 0.84 -3.63
N VAL A 32 24.78 0.81 -2.32
CA VAL A 32 24.39 -0.41 -1.60
C VAL A 32 22.88 -0.53 -1.66
N TYR A 33 22.41 -1.71 -2.03
CA TYR A 33 21.00 -2.08 -2.02
C TYR A 33 20.75 -3.18 -1.01
N ASN A 34 19.62 -3.10 -0.31
CA ASN A 34 19.13 -4.11 0.62
C ASN A 34 17.89 -4.82 0.04
N SER A 35 17.51 -5.95 0.66
CA SER A 35 16.31 -6.70 0.26
C SER A 35 15.10 -5.78 0.17
N GLY A 36 14.37 -5.86 -0.95
CA GLY A 36 13.18 -5.06 -1.26
C GLY A 36 13.44 -3.74 -1.97
N ASP A 37 14.70 -3.27 -2.04
CA ASP A 37 15.01 -2.06 -2.79
C ASP A 37 14.66 -2.25 -4.28
N VAL A 38 13.97 -1.27 -4.85
CA VAL A 38 13.50 -1.29 -6.23
C VAL A 38 14.37 -0.36 -7.09
N VAL A 39 14.81 -0.85 -8.25
CA VAL A 39 15.56 -0.05 -9.22
C VAL A 39 15.07 -0.24 -10.64
N GLN A 40 15.29 0.76 -11.47
CA GLN A 40 15.26 0.63 -12.93
C GLN A 40 16.65 0.31 -13.48
N TRP A 41 16.70 -0.58 -14.47
CA TRP A 41 17.89 -0.83 -15.26
C TRP A 41 17.52 -1.36 -16.64
N LYS A 42 17.97 -0.68 -17.71
CA LYS A 42 17.73 -1.10 -19.10
C LYS A 42 16.24 -1.38 -19.41
N ASP A 43 15.38 -0.42 -19.05
CA ASP A 43 13.92 -0.45 -19.25
C ASP A 43 13.18 -1.60 -18.51
N LEU A 44 13.84 -2.23 -17.54
CA LEU A 44 13.26 -3.26 -16.69
C LEU A 44 13.33 -2.83 -15.23
N THR A 45 12.37 -3.31 -14.44
CA THR A 45 12.33 -3.07 -13.00
C THR A 45 12.83 -4.30 -12.25
N TYR A 46 13.62 -4.06 -11.21
CA TYR A 46 14.24 -5.10 -10.40
C TYR A 46 14.03 -4.84 -8.93
N ILE A 47 13.85 -5.92 -8.18
CA ILE A 47 13.84 -5.92 -6.72
C ILE A 47 15.12 -6.58 -6.24
N SER A 48 15.83 -5.92 -5.36
CA SER A 48 16.97 -6.52 -4.67
C SER A 48 16.47 -7.63 -3.76
N SER A 49 17.01 -8.85 -3.90
CA SER A 49 16.60 -10.00 -3.09
C SER A 49 17.35 -10.11 -1.76
N HIS A 50 18.49 -9.44 -1.66
CA HIS A 50 19.39 -9.41 -0.50
C HIS A 50 20.41 -8.29 -0.67
N TRP A 51 21.24 -8.05 0.36
CA TRP A 51 22.32 -7.08 0.27
C TRP A 51 23.16 -7.27 -1.00
N THR A 52 23.30 -6.22 -1.80
CA THR A 52 24.09 -6.23 -3.04
C THR A 52 24.68 -4.86 -3.33
N GLN A 53 25.88 -4.84 -3.93
CA GLN A 53 26.58 -3.63 -4.37
C GLN A 53 27.44 -3.99 -5.58
N GLY A 54 27.40 -3.17 -6.62
CA GLY A 54 28.18 -3.37 -7.85
C GLY A 54 27.72 -4.52 -8.75
N THR A 55 26.84 -5.40 -8.28
CA THR A 55 26.22 -6.46 -9.10
C THR A 55 25.16 -5.84 -10.00
N GLU A 56 25.40 -5.86 -11.31
CA GLU A 56 24.46 -5.37 -12.31
C GLU A 56 23.17 -6.22 -12.34
N PRO A 57 21.97 -5.62 -12.41
CA PRO A 57 20.73 -6.36 -12.59
C PRO A 57 20.69 -7.12 -13.92
N LEU A 58 20.37 -8.41 -13.85
CA LEU A 58 20.20 -9.28 -15.01
C LEU A 58 18.76 -9.75 -15.10
N ASN A 59 18.21 -9.83 -16.32
CA ASN A 59 16.85 -10.34 -16.53
C ASN A 59 16.76 -11.82 -16.12
N ASN A 60 16.24 -12.06 -14.91
CA ASN A 60 16.05 -13.37 -14.32
C ASN A 60 14.92 -13.34 -13.27
N LYS A 61 14.40 -14.52 -12.91
CA LYS A 61 13.42 -14.71 -11.82
C LYS A 61 14.05 -15.38 -10.61
N VAL A 62 15.37 -15.28 -10.47
CA VAL A 62 16.18 -16.14 -9.61
C VAL A 62 16.83 -15.29 -8.53
N SER A 63 16.38 -15.47 -7.29
CA SER A 63 16.76 -14.59 -6.17
C SER A 63 18.25 -14.62 -5.80
N TRP A 64 19.03 -15.65 -6.16
CA TRP A 64 20.44 -15.73 -5.72
C TRP A 64 21.40 -14.80 -6.49
N ASP A 65 20.98 -14.25 -7.63
CA ASP A 65 21.79 -13.29 -8.43
C ASP A 65 21.72 -11.84 -7.88
N GLY A 66 21.07 -11.62 -6.73
CA GLY A 66 20.94 -10.32 -6.09
C GLY A 66 19.73 -9.50 -6.55
N TRP A 67 19.18 -9.82 -7.72
CA TRP A 67 18.07 -9.08 -8.34
C TRP A 67 16.99 -10.03 -8.85
N ILE A 68 15.73 -9.67 -8.66
CA ILE A 68 14.56 -10.34 -9.22
C ILE A 68 13.91 -9.39 -10.20
N THR A 69 13.84 -9.77 -11.48
CA THR A 69 13.13 -8.98 -12.49
C THR A 69 11.63 -9.08 -12.27
N ILE A 70 10.95 -7.95 -12.26
CA ILE A 70 9.49 -7.90 -12.18
C ILE A 70 8.92 -7.35 -13.47
N ASN A 71 7.82 -7.97 -13.91
CA ASN A 71 6.98 -7.41 -14.95
C ASN A 71 5.83 -6.73 -14.24
N THR A 72 5.86 -5.42 -14.21
CA THR A 72 4.95 -4.62 -13.39
C THR A 72 3.54 -4.58 -13.98
N GLU A 73 3.39 -4.89 -15.27
CA GLU A 73 2.09 -5.05 -15.95
C GLU A 73 1.41 -6.40 -15.65
N GLU A 74 2.13 -7.36 -15.05
CA GLU A 74 1.66 -8.73 -14.79
C GLU A 74 1.57 -9.05 -13.28
N ILE A 75 1.57 -8.03 -12.42
CA ILE A 75 1.41 -8.26 -10.99
C ILE A 75 -0.04 -8.64 -10.70
N GLU A 76 -0.24 -9.87 -10.22
CA GLU A 76 -1.56 -10.37 -9.85
C GLU A 76 -1.96 -9.89 -8.45
N ARG A 77 -3.27 -9.75 -8.22
CA ARG A 77 -3.81 -9.52 -6.88
C ARG A 77 -3.68 -10.76 -6.03
N TRP A 78 -3.27 -10.60 -4.77
CA TRP A 78 -3.28 -11.67 -3.79
C TRP A 78 -4.68 -12.27 -3.67
N GLN A 79 -4.72 -13.59 -3.74
CA GLN A 79 -5.88 -14.44 -3.56
C GLN A 79 -5.69 -15.36 -2.35
N GLN A 80 -6.79 -15.53 -1.61
CA GLN A 80 -6.89 -16.48 -0.49
C GLN A 80 -6.63 -17.92 -0.96
N SER A 81 -6.08 -18.76 -0.07
CA SER A 81 -5.78 -20.18 -0.33
C SER A 81 -4.85 -20.47 -1.52
N THR A 82 -4.20 -19.44 -2.07
CA THR A 82 -3.24 -19.58 -3.15
C THR A 82 -1.83 -19.71 -2.57
N PRO A 83 -1.05 -20.73 -2.97
CA PRO A 83 0.34 -20.85 -2.52
C PRO A 83 1.25 -19.89 -3.30
N TYR A 84 2.03 -19.08 -2.58
CA TYR A 84 3.03 -18.19 -3.14
C TYR A 84 4.43 -18.72 -2.84
N ASN A 85 5.33 -18.67 -3.82
CA ASN A 85 6.74 -19.02 -3.62
C ASN A 85 7.55 -17.77 -3.27
N GLY A 86 8.72 -17.94 -2.65
CA GLY A 86 9.64 -16.82 -2.43
C GLY A 86 9.97 -16.11 -3.75
N GLY A 87 9.90 -14.78 -3.75
CA GLY A 87 10.07 -13.93 -4.92
C GLY A 87 8.80 -13.62 -5.71
N THR A 88 7.66 -14.24 -5.39
CA THR A 88 6.39 -13.86 -5.99
C THR A 88 5.99 -12.47 -5.51
N VAL A 89 5.63 -11.61 -6.45
CA VAL A 89 5.10 -10.26 -6.17
C VAL A 89 3.61 -10.28 -6.40
N VAL A 90 2.87 -9.74 -5.44
CA VAL A 90 1.42 -9.58 -5.51
C VAL A 90 1.05 -8.14 -5.19
N GLU A 91 -0.06 -7.70 -5.76
CA GLU A 91 -0.81 -6.56 -5.26
C GLU A 91 -1.71 -7.04 -4.13
N TYR A 92 -1.61 -6.48 -2.93
CA TYR A 92 -2.57 -6.72 -1.86
C TYR A 92 -2.95 -5.41 -1.24
N ASN A 93 -4.23 -5.09 -1.36
CA ASN A 93 -4.78 -3.76 -1.21
C ASN A 93 -4.03 -2.82 -2.16
N VAL A 94 -2.90 -2.33 -1.66
CA VAL A 94 -2.25 -1.09 -2.05
C VAL A 94 -0.73 -1.10 -1.98
N GLY A 95 -0.21 -2.23 -1.52
CA GLY A 95 1.19 -2.48 -1.52
C GLY A 95 1.42 -3.48 -2.62
N TYR A 96 2.59 -3.34 -3.21
CA TYR A 96 3.22 -4.49 -3.79
C TYR A 96 3.97 -5.20 -2.68
N TYR A 97 3.76 -6.49 -2.57
CA TYR A 97 4.41 -7.31 -1.57
C TYR A 97 5.17 -8.42 -2.28
N ILE A 98 6.41 -8.64 -1.86
CA ILE A 98 7.18 -9.79 -2.27
C ILE A 98 7.15 -10.84 -1.18
N ALA A 99 6.83 -12.08 -1.55
CA ALA A 99 6.94 -13.22 -0.65
C ALA A 99 8.42 -13.48 -0.38
N LYS A 100 8.83 -13.48 0.89
CA LYS A 100 10.21 -13.78 1.32
C LYS A 100 10.49 -15.29 1.25
N TRP A 101 9.48 -16.11 1.50
CA TRP A 101 9.51 -17.56 1.39
C TRP A 101 8.14 -18.12 1.01
N TRP A 102 8.05 -19.44 0.85
CA TRP A 102 6.80 -20.10 0.55
C TRP A 102 5.76 -19.81 1.63
N ASN A 103 4.57 -19.38 1.23
CA ASN A 103 3.45 -19.20 2.12
C ASN A 103 2.15 -19.61 1.44
N ASN A 104 1.14 -19.89 2.25
CA ASN A 104 -0.21 -20.13 1.80
C ASN A 104 -1.14 -19.45 2.79
N ASN A 105 -1.95 -18.52 2.29
CA ASN A 105 -2.97 -17.82 3.06
C ASN A 105 -2.47 -16.81 4.11
N SER A 106 -1.17 -16.48 4.13
CA SER A 106 -0.65 -15.38 4.95
C SER A 106 -1.01 -14.03 4.33
N ILE A 107 -1.48 -13.08 5.15
CA ILE A 107 -1.87 -11.74 4.69
C ILE A 107 -0.62 -10.92 4.36
N PRO A 108 -0.54 -10.28 3.17
CA PRO A 108 0.63 -9.50 2.79
C PRO A 108 0.96 -8.30 3.67
N SER A 109 -0.04 -7.58 4.19
CA SER A 109 0.19 -6.42 5.06
C SER A 109 0.73 -6.77 6.45
N ASP A 110 0.36 -7.95 6.97
CA ASP A 110 0.42 -8.22 8.41
C ASP A 110 1.04 -9.59 8.71
N SER A 111 1.99 -10.04 7.89
CA SER A 111 2.69 -11.31 8.12
C SER A 111 4.19 -11.24 7.82
N ALA A 112 4.97 -12.09 8.50
CA ALA A 112 6.43 -12.13 8.37
C ALA A 112 6.91 -12.69 7.01
N GLU A 113 6.03 -13.40 6.31
CA GLU A 113 6.20 -14.01 4.99
C GLU A 113 6.34 -12.96 3.90
N TRP A 114 5.77 -11.78 4.10
CA TRP A 114 5.69 -10.74 3.09
C TRP A 114 6.59 -9.56 3.44
N GLN A 115 7.12 -8.93 2.40
CA GLN A 115 7.83 -7.67 2.49
C GLN A 115 7.16 -6.66 1.57
N ARG A 116 6.75 -5.51 2.11
CA ARG A 116 6.25 -4.39 1.31
C ARG A 116 7.38 -3.84 0.43
N LEU A 117 7.04 -3.55 -0.82
CA LEU A 117 7.91 -2.96 -1.82
C LEU A 117 7.56 -1.48 -2.01
N ASP A 118 8.58 -0.67 -2.22
CA ASP A 118 8.44 0.70 -2.70
C ASP A 118 8.44 0.70 -4.23
N LEU A 119 7.36 0.16 -4.80
CA LEU A 119 7.20 -0.01 -6.24
C LEU A 119 6.10 0.94 -6.75
N ASP A 120 6.49 2.01 -7.42
CA ASP A 120 5.56 2.89 -8.14
C ASP A 120 5.38 2.40 -9.58
N VAL A 121 4.39 1.53 -9.78
CA VAL A 121 4.01 1.05 -11.12
C VAL A 121 3.11 2.07 -11.82
N GLY A 122 3.73 2.91 -12.65
CA GLY A 122 3.04 3.47 -13.81
C GLY A 122 2.08 4.63 -13.54
N GLY A 123 2.40 5.54 -12.62
CA GLY A 123 1.62 6.76 -12.45
C GLY A 123 0.20 6.41 -12.01
N LYS A 124 0.13 5.72 -10.88
CA LYS A 124 -1.09 5.47 -10.13
C LYS A 124 -1.97 6.72 -10.17
N PRO A 125 -3.23 6.62 -10.61
CA PRO A 125 -4.09 7.79 -10.76
C PRO A 125 -4.22 8.47 -9.40
N SER A 126 -4.05 9.79 -9.36
CA SER A 126 -4.25 10.58 -8.13
C SER A 126 -5.56 10.18 -7.43
N PRO A 127 -5.59 10.17 -6.08
CA PRO A 127 -6.79 9.89 -5.32
C PRO A 127 -8.01 10.62 -5.87
N ASP A 128 -9.10 9.88 -6.12
CA ASP A 128 -10.39 10.43 -6.52
C ASP A 128 -11.10 11.07 -5.31
N PRO A 129 -11.29 12.40 -5.28
CA PRO A 129 -11.89 13.08 -4.14
C PRO A 129 -13.39 12.77 -3.97
N THR A 130 -14.00 12.03 -4.90
CA THR A 130 -15.43 11.71 -4.86
C THR A 130 -15.68 10.63 -3.81
N PRO A 131 -16.51 10.89 -2.77
CA PRO A 131 -16.85 9.86 -1.79
C PRO A 131 -17.47 8.63 -2.47
N ASP A 132 -16.86 7.46 -2.28
CA ASP A 132 -17.41 6.18 -2.75
C ASP A 132 -18.24 5.53 -1.66
N ASP A 133 -19.49 5.98 -1.52
CA ASP A 133 -20.45 5.42 -0.57
C ASP A 133 -21.16 4.16 -1.12
N GLY A 134 -20.70 3.61 -2.25
CA GLY A 134 -21.26 2.38 -2.82
C GLY A 134 -20.93 1.14 -1.99
N ASN A 135 -19.87 1.18 -1.18
CA ASN A 135 -19.46 0.14 -0.25
C ASN A 135 -18.65 0.74 0.92
N VAL A 136 -18.46 -0.03 2.00
CA VAL A 136 -17.82 0.49 3.23
C VAL A 136 -16.29 0.56 3.15
N ILE A 137 -15.64 -0.24 2.30
CA ILE A 137 -14.19 -0.16 2.03
C ILE A 137 -13.86 1.12 1.23
N GLY A 138 -14.73 1.44 0.27
CA GLY A 138 -14.59 2.54 -0.68
C GLY A 138 -13.69 2.20 -1.86
N LYS A 139 -13.14 3.24 -2.47
CA LYS A 139 -12.27 3.19 -3.64
C LYS A 139 -10.89 3.67 -3.27
N ASP A 140 -9.89 3.00 -3.80
CA ASP A 140 -8.48 3.35 -3.65
C ASP A 140 -7.86 3.08 -5.03
N SER A 141 -7.73 4.16 -5.80
CA SER A 141 -7.46 4.10 -7.24
C SER A 141 -5.97 4.04 -7.53
N ASP A 142 -5.17 4.69 -6.69
CA ASP A 142 -3.71 4.57 -6.72
C ASP A 142 -3.22 3.31 -6.02
N GLY A 143 -4.07 2.64 -5.23
CA GLY A 143 -3.65 1.45 -4.53
C GLY A 143 -2.52 1.82 -3.59
N ASP A 144 -2.63 2.82 -2.70
CA ASP A 144 -1.55 3.26 -1.79
C ASP A 144 -1.73 2.89 -0.29
N GLY A 145 -2.97 2.57 0.07
CA GLY A 145 -3.47 1.99 1.32
C GLY A 145 -4.64 2.73 1.87
N LEU A 146 -5.02 3.77 1.16
CA LEU A 146 -5.80 4.82 1.68
C LEU A 146 -6.96 5.02 0.73
N ARG A 147 -8.16 4.90 1.29
CA ARG A 147 -9.37 5.24 0.57
C ARG A 147 -9.23 6.64 -0.02
N ASP A 148 -9.49 6.79 -1.30
CA ASP A 148 -9.15 7.98 -2.10
C ASP A 148 -9.69 9.28 -1.49
N ASP A 149 -10.97 9.28 -1.12
CA ASP A 149 -11.66 10.41 -0.50
C ASP A 149 -11.08 10.77 0.88
N TYR A 150 -10.68 9.77 1.66
CA TYR A 150 -9.99 9.95 2.94
C TYR A 150 -8.58 10.49 2.73
N ALA A 151 -7.84 10.01 1.73
CA ALA A 151 -6.51 10.52 1.37
C ALA A 151 -6.55 12.03 1.09
N VAL A 152 -7.49 12.47 0.25
CA VAL A 152 -7.73 13.89 -0.03
C VAL A 152 -8.13 14.64 1.25
N THR A 153 -9.00 14.06 2.07
CA THR A 153 -9.43 14.67 3.33
C THR A 153 -8.26 14.88 4.30
N VAL A 154 -7.30 13.96 4.35
CA VAL A 154 -6.07 14.07 5.17
C VAL A 154 -5.23 15.25 4.71
N GLU A 155 -4.98 15.40 3.40
CA GLU A 155 -4.20 16.50 2.84
C GLU A 155 -4.85 17.87 3.07
N GLU A 156 -6.18 17.94 3.00
CA GLU A 156 -6.93 19.18 3.25
C GLU A 156 -7.00 19.54 4.74
N THR A 157 -7.02 18.53 5.63
CA THR A 157 -7.23 18.73 7.07
C THR A 157 -5.94 19.04 7.81
N TYR A 158 -4.84 18.36 7.48
CA TYR A 158 -3.60 18.40 8.26
C TYR A 158 -2.47 19.09 7.52
N THR A 159 -1.87 20.10 8.15
CA THR A 159 -0.65 20.76 7.63
C THR A 159 0.62 20.33 8.35
N ASN A 160 0.48 19.69 9.51
CA ASN A 160 1.61 19.18 10.29
C ASN A 160 2.00 17.79 9.78
N THR A 161 3.28 17.59 9.46
CA THR A 161 3.78 16.33 8.90
C THR A 161 3.54 15.11 9.80
N GLN A 162 3.54 15.30 11.12
CA GLN A 162 3.28 14.22 12.07
C GLN A 162 1.78 13.87 12.13
N GLU A 163 0.90 14.86 12.01
CA GLU A 163 -0.55 14.64 11.91
C GLU A 163 -0.91 13.93 10.61
N VAL A 164 -0.30 14.34 9.48
CA VAL A 164 -0.44 13.65 8.19
C VAL A 164 0.01 12.20 8.33
N ALA A 165 1.22 11.95 8.84
CA ALA A 165 1.73 10.59 9.00
C ALA A 165 0.82 9.72 9.89
N LEU A 166 0.34 10.27 11.02
CA LEU A 166 -0.57 9.55 11.92
C LEU A 166 -1.91 9.25 11.27
N ALA A 167 -2.51 10.23 10.57
CA ALA A 167 -3.80 10.05 9.89
C ALA A 167 -3.70 9.09 8.70
N THR A 168 -2.62 9.16 7.92
CA THR A 168 -2.32 8.23 6.83
C THR A 168 -2.18 6.81 7.36
N GLN A 169 -1.37 6.58 8.40
CA GLN A 169 -1.21 5.24 8.95
C GLN A 169 -2.51 4.72 9.57
N ALA A 170 -3.26 5.57 10.28
CA ALA A 170 -4.55 5.19 10.83
C ALA A 170 -5.52 4.74 9.72
N GLY A 171 -5.62 5.51 8.63
CA GLY A 171 -6.48 5.15 7.50
C GLY A 171 -6.11 3.82 6.85
N LYS A 172 -4.81 3.51 6.76
CA LYS A 172 -4.32 2.22 6.27
C LYS A 172 -4.77 1.06 7.16
N GLU A 173 -4.59 1.17 8.48
CA GLU A 173 -5.02 0.13 9.41
C GLU A 173 -6.54 -0.04 9.46
N PHE A 174 -7.30 1.05 9.34
CA PHE A 174 -8.75 1.00 9.25
C PHE A 174 -9.22 0.30 7.96
N GLY A 175 -8.56 0.57 6.84
CA GLY A 175 -8.81 -0.11 5.57
C GLY A 175 -8.60 -1.61 5.68
N LYS A 176 -7.45 -2.05 6.20
CA LYS A 176 -7.15 -3.47 6.41
C LYS A 176 -8.21 -4.16 7.26
N LEU A 177 -8.65 -3.52 8.34
CA LEU A 177 -9.69 -4.07 9.23
C LEU A 177 -11.02 -4.28 8.49
N LEU A 178 -11.45 -3.29 7.70
CA LEU A 178 -12.68 -3.40 6.90
C LEU A 178 -12.55 -4.46 5.81
N GLU A 179 -11.44 -4.49 5.08
CA GLU A 179 -11.20 -5.47 4.02
C GLU A 179 -11.18 -6.91 4.55
N PHE A 180 -10.52 -7.13 5.70
CA PHE A 180 -10.52 -8.41 6.40
C PHE A 180 -11.96 -8.89 6.66
N SER A 181 -12.79 -8.00 7.21
CA SER A 181 -14.16 -8.31 7.61
C SER A 181 -15.10 -8.49 6.42
N GLU A 182 -15.13 -7.54 5.49
CA GLU A 182 -16.07 -7.52 4.37
C GLU A 182 -15.78 -8.63 3.36
N ASN A 183 -14.51 -8.95 3.14
CA ASN A 183 -14.11 -10.03 2.25
C ASN A 183 -14.12 -11.41 2.94
N ASN A 184 -14.51 -11.49 4.23
CA ASN A 184 -14.49 -12.72 5.03
C ASN A 184 -13.14 -13.45 4.96
N ILE A 185 -12.04 -12.70 5.08
CA ILE A 185 -10.69 -13.25 5.00
C ILE A 185 -10.45 -14.13 6.23
N GLU A 186 -10.13 -15.40 6.01
CA GLU A 186 -9.66 -16.29 7.08
C GLU A 186 -8.19 -16.00 7.38
N ILE A 187 -7.92 -15.61 8.61
CA ILE A 187 -6.58 -15.23 9.09
C ILE A 187 -6.10 -16.20 10.17
N THR A 188 -4.78 -16.34 10.29
CA THR A 188 -4.20 -17.14 11.37
C THR A 188 -4.37 -16.42 12.71
N VAL A 189 -4.23 -17.14 13.83
CA VAL A 189 -4.23 -16.49 15.16
C VAL A 189 -3.08 -15.50 15.29
N GLU A 190 -1.93 -15.80 14.68
CA GLU A 190 -0.75 -14.93 14.68
C GLU A 190 -1.03 -13.62 13.91
N ASP A 191 -1.56 -13.70 12.69
CA ASP A 191 -1.94 -12.51 11.91
C ASP A 191 -3.05 -11.70 12.61
N ALA A 192 -4.00 -12.38 13.28
CA ALA A 192 -5.02 -11.73 14.08
C ALA A 192 -4.43 -10.95 15.27
N GLN A 193 -3.41 -11.51 15.94
CA GLN A 193 -2.71 -10.82 17.02
C GLN A 193 -1.98 -9.58 16.48
N LEU A 194 -1.34 -9.68 15.31
CA LEU A 194 -0.65 -8.54 14.67
C LEU A 194 -1.64 -7.42 14.33
N MET A 195 -2.73 -7.72 13.64
CA MET A 195 -3.77 -6.73 13.32
C MET A 195 -4.38 -6.10 14.58
N ALA A 196 -4.55 -6.87 15.66
CA ALA A 196 -5.02 -6.34 16.94
C ALA A 196 -3.99 -5.40 17.59
N ILE A 197 -2.70 -5.74 17.54
CA ILE A 197 -1.61 -4.90 18.07
C ILE A 197 -1.56 -3.57 17.28
N ASP A 198 -1.66 -3.61 15.96
CA ASP A 198 -1.61 -2.42 15.11
C ASP A 198 -2.81 -1.50 15.37
N GLY A 199 -4.03 -2.08 15.48
CA GLY A 199 -5.23 -1.32 15.84
C GLY A 199 -5.15 -0.66 17.22
N ILE A 200 -4.63 -1.38 18.23
CA ILE A 200 -4.43 -0.83 19.59
C ILE A 200 -3.37 0.28 19.56
N THR A 201 -2.30 0.08 18.81
CA THR A 201 -1.21 1.04 18.66
C THR A 201 -1.71 2.34 18.02
N ILE A 202 -2.48 2.25 16.93
CA ILE A 202 -3.09 3.40 16.28
C ILE A 202 -4.00 4.18 17.24
N GLN A 203 -4.90 3.49 17.94
CA GLN A 203 -5.80 4.14 18.90
C GLN A 203 -5.01 4.87 20.00
N TYR A 204 -4.02 4.20 20.58
CA TYR A 204 -3.15 4.79 21.60
C TYR A 204 -2.42 6.05 21.09
N CYS A 205 -1.84 5.99 19.89
CA CYS A 205 -1.10 7.10 19.32
C CYS A 205 -1.99 8.30 18.99
N ILE A 206 -3.20 8.05 18.47
CA ILE A 206 -4.23 9.09 18.28
C ILE A 206 -4.58 9.75 19.62
N ASP A 207 -4.84 8.96 20.66
CA ASP A 207 -5.27 9.48 21.96
C ASP A 207 -4.19 10.31 22.66
N ILE A 208 -2.94 9.84 22.66
CA ILE A 208 -1.81 10.59 23.23
C ILE A 208 -1.57 11.88 22.44
N TYR A 209 -1.61 11.83 21.11
CA TYR A 209 -1.42 13.02 20.28
C TYR A 209 -2.53 14.04 20.51
N LYS A 210 -3.79 13.60 20.58
CA LYS A 210 -4.96 14.45 20.86
C LYS A 210 -4.90 15.10 22.24
N GLN A 211 -4.41 14.37 23.26
CA GLN A 211 -4.22 14.92 24.60
C GLN A 211 -3.20 16.07 24.62
N ALA A 212 -2.10 15.93 23.87
CA ALA A 212 -1.10 16.99 23.72
C ALA A 212 -1.57 18.14 22.80
N ASN A 213 -2.43 17.85 21.83
CA ASN A 213 -2.89 18.76 20.79
C ASN A 213 -4.43 18.81 20.74
N PRO A 214 -5.11 19.60 21.59
CA PRO A 214 -6.57 19.59 21.70
C PRO A 214 -7.32 19.94 20.39
N HIS A 215 -6.67 20.64 19.47
CA HIS A 215 -7.24 21.02 18.17
C HIS A 215 -7.00 19.99 17.06
N PHE A 216 -6.20 18.95 17.30
CA PHE A 216 -5.99 17.85 16.36
C PHE A 216 -7.33 17.25 15.97
N VAL A 217 -7.67 17.23 14.67
CA VAL A 217 -8.86 16.54 14.19
C VAL A 217 -8.62 15.03 14.33
N ASN A 218 -9.63 14.27 14.76
CA ASN A 218 -9.44 12.85 15.00
C ASN A 218 -9.57 12.09 13.66
N PRO A 219 -8.55 11.34 13.20
CA PRO A 219 -8.62 10.60 11.95
C PRO A 219 -9.71 9.51 11.94
N ILE A 220 -10.14 9.00 13.10
CA ILE A 220 -11.27 8.07 13.20
C ILE A 220 -12.55 8.71 12.68
N ASP A 221 -12.80 9.98 13.05
CA ASP A 221 -13.99 10.72 12.65
C ASP A 221 -13.96 11.07 11.14
N LEU A 222 -12.77 11.21 10.57
CA LEU A 222 -12.58 11.46 9.14
C LEU A 222 -12.72 10.18 8.31
N TYR A 223 -12.26 9.02 8.82
CA TYR A 223 -12.30 7.77 8.08
C TYR A 223 -13.68 7.11 8.09
N TYR A 224 -14.31 7.05 9.27
CA TYR A 224 -15.65 6.49 9.45
C TYR A 224 -16.72 7.59 9.36
N ASP A 225 -16.71 8.30 8.24
CA ASP A 225 -17.53 9.47 7.91
C ASP A 225 -19.02 9.17 7.65
N THR A 226 -19.39 7.89 7.56
CA THR A 226 -20.78 7.42 7.45
C THR A 226 -21.15 6.47 8.58
N ILE A 227 -22.45 6.37 8.87
CA ILE A 227 -22.96 5.44 9.89
C ILE A 227 -22.65 4.00 9.49
N GLU A 228 -22.76 3.69 8.21
CA GLU A 228 -22.50 2.38 7.63
C GLU A 228 -21.03 1.97 7.86
N ARG A 229 -20.06 2.86 7.61
CA ARG A 229 -18.64 2.61 7.88
C ARG A 229 -18.35 2.44 9.36
N ALA A 230 -18.97 3.25 10.22
CA ALA A 230 -18.83 3.11 11.68
C ALA A 230 -19.40 1.77 12.18
N ILE A 231 -20.52 1.30 11.63
CA ILE A 231 -21.08 -0.02 11.94
C ILE A 231 -20.14 -1.13 11.45
N ALA A 232 -19.65 -1.04 10.21
CA ALA A 232 -18.73 -2.03 9.64
C ALA A 232 -17.44 -2.15 10.46
N SER A 233 -16.89 -1.04 10.98
CA SER A 233 -15.72 -1.07 11.87
C SER A 233 -15.97 -1.86 13.17
N ASN A 234 -17.16 -1.69 13.76
CA ASN A 234 -17.54 -2.44 14.97
C ASN A 234 -17.73 -3.93 14.68
N GLU A 235 -18.33 -4.26 13.54
CA GLU A 235 -18.52 -5.64 13.10
C GLU A 235 -17.16 -6.29 12.80
N ALA A 236 -16.27 -5.60 12.09
CA ALA A 236 -14.92 -6.03 11.79
C ALA A 236 -14.09 -6.27 13.04
N SER A 237 -14.14 -5.35 14.01
CA SER A 237 -13.50 -5.52 15.32
C SER A 237 -14.02 -6.76 16.05
N THR A 238 -15.31 -7.06 15.93
CA THR A 238 -15.92 -8.27 16.50
C THR A 238 -15.45 -9.54 15.79
N GLN A 239 -15.27 -9.48 14.47
CA GLN A 239 -14.70 -10.60 13.70
C GLN A 239 -13.24 -10.86 14.09
N LEU A 240 -12.44 -9.81 14.19
CA LEU A 240 -11.04 -9.90 14.60
C LEU A 240 -10.91 -10.50 16.00
N TYR A 241 -11.75 -10.06 16.94
CA TYR A 241 -11.79 -10.64 18.29
C TYR A 241 -12.08 -12.15 18.29
N LYS A 242 -12.94 -12.64 17.38
CA LYS A 242 -13.19 -14.08 17.23
C LYS A 242 -11.98 -14.79 16.61
N ALA A 243 -11.31 -14.17 15.65
CA ALA A 243 -10.12 -14.71 15.00
C ALA A 243 -8.94 -14.91 15.98
N LEU A 244 -8.86 -14.11 17.03
CA LEU A 244 -7.89 -14.30 18.13
C LEU A 244 -8.08 -15.62 18.91
N GLN A 245 -9.28 -16.21 18.90
CA GLN A 245 -9.59 -17.47 19.59
C GLN A 245 -9.23 -17.49 21.09
N GLY A 246 -9.29 -16.31 21.75
CA GLY A 246 -8.93 -16.16 23.15
C GLY A 246 -7.43 -16.01 23.43
N ASN A 247 -6.60 -15.94 22.39
CA ASN A 247 -5.19 -15.57 22.52
C ASN A 247 -5.10 -14.04 22.54
N GLU A 248 -4.78 -13.48 23.71
CA GLU A 248 -4.59 -12.04 23.84
C GLU A 248 -3.26 -11.64 23.15
N PRO A 249 -3.22 -10.48 22.48
CA PRO A 249 -1.97 -9.95 21.97
C PRO A 249 -1.04 -9.52 23.12
N ASP A 250 0.23 -9.88 23.03
CA ASP A 250 1.26 -9.43 23.96
C ASP A 250 1.68 -8.00 23.61
N ILE A 251 1.10 -7.02 24.31
CA ILE A 251 1.37 -5.60 24.06
C ILE A 251 2.53 -5.14 24.95
N TYR A 252 3.65 -4.80 24.31
CA TYR A 252 4.80 -4.16 24.97
C TYR A 252 4.68 -2.62 24.90
N GLU A 253 5.70 -1.91 25.37
CA GLU A 253 5.74 -0.44 25.33
C GLU A 253 5.54 0.07 23.89
N ILE A 254 4.48 0.86 23.68
CA ILE A 254 4.13 1.42 22.38
C ILE A 254 4.94 2.70 22.13
N ASP A 255 5.77 2.69 21.10
CA ASP A 255 6.47 3.87 20.59
C ASP A 255 5.82 4.36 19.31
N CYS A 256 5.07 5.46 19.41
CA CYS A 256 4.38 6.06 18.27
C CYS A 256 5.32 6.62 17.21
N ASN A 257 6.56 6.97 17.55
CA ASN A 257 7.49 7.43 16.51
C ASN A 257 7.94 6.25 15.67
N VAL A 258 8.34 5.15 16.30
CA VAL A 258 8.76 3.91 15.62
C VAL A 258 7.63 3.35 14.77
N PHE A 259 6.40 3.34 15.29
CA PHE A 259 5.25 2.86 14.54
C PHE A 259 4.93 3.71 13.29
N LEU A 260 5.25 5.00 13.33
CA LEU A 260 5.06 5.92 12.20
C LEU A 260 6.32 6.02 11.31
N GLU A 261 7.41 5.30 11.61
CA GLU A 261 8.61 5.30 10.77
C GLU A 261 8.30 4.69 9.40
N GLY A 262 8.68 5.40 8.33
CA GLY A 262 8.46 4.93 6.95
C GLY A 262 7.13 5.35 6.31
N VAL A 263 6.22 5.98 7.06
CA VAL A 263 4.99 6.62 6.53
C VAL A 263 5.30 7.99 5.91
N SER A 264 6.45 8.58 6.24
CA SER A 264 6.85 9.94 5.86
C SER A 264 7.81 10.03 4.66
N LYS A 265 7.74 9.12 3.69
CA LYS A 265 8.51 9.24 2.45
C LYS A 265 7.60 9.40 1.26
#